data_AF-X0X3J9-F1
#
_entry.id   AF-X0X3J9-F1
#
_cell.length_a   1.000
_cell.length_b   1.000
_cell.length_c   1.000
_cell.angle_alpha   90.00
_cell.angle_beta   90.00
_cell.angle_gamma   90.00
#
_symmetry.space_group_name_H-M   'P 1'
#
loop_
_entity.id
_entity.type
_entity.pdbx_description
1 polymer ?
#
loop_
_entity_poly.entity_id
_entity_poly.type
_entity_poly.pdbx_seq_one_letter_code
_entity_poly.pdbx_strand_id
1 'polypeptide(L)'
;NREVLYNLLLAHQECGSLDKIISDFYQGRNPLSYDAGTNNNLAWLLATAPSPDIRNGSWAVLLAEKACKATEYENLRFLDTLAAAYAETGQFEEARRVAQEAIEKASIGKREPRAQELKRHLKMYEAHRPYREAVRIFLK
;
A
#
# COMPACT_ATOMS: atom_id res chain seq x y z
N ASN A 1 -4.56 9.33 16.14
CA ASN A 1 -5.15 8.76 17.39
C ASN A 1 -4.62 7.33 17.62
N ARG A 2 -4.08 7.01 18.80
CA ARG A 2 -3.34 5.76 19.10
C ARG A 2 -4.20 4.50 18.95
N GLU A 3 -5.51 4.61 19.23
CA GLU A 3 -6.50 3.55 19.01
C GLU A 3 -6.68 3.17 17.54
N VAL A 4 -6.62 4.14 16.62
CA VAL A 4 -6.82 3.87 15.19
C VAL A 4 -5.62 3.14 14.61
N LEU A 5 -4.41 3.51 15.04
CA LEU A 5 -3.18 2.77 14.77
C LEU A 5 -3.27 1.34 15.33
N TYR A 6 -3.71 1.21 16.58
CA TYR A 6 -3.89 -0.10 17.24
C TYR A 6 -4.90 -0.99 16.50
N ASN A 7 -6.05 -0.45 16.06
CA ASN A 7 -7.07 -1.21 15.33
C ASN A 7 -6.63 -1.59 13.91
N LEU A 8 -5.80 -0.77 13.26
CA LEU A 8 -5.20 -1.06 11.96
C LEU A 8 -4.09 -2.13 12.08
N LEU A 9 -3.36 -2.10 13.19
CA LEU A 9 -2.39 -3.13 13.58
C LEU A 9 -3.04 -4.49 13.88
N LEU A 10 -4.23 -4.48 14.50
CA LEU A 10 -5.06 -5.67 14.69
C LEU A 10 -5.63 -6.21 13.35
N ALA A 11 -5.75 -5.40 12.30
CA ALA A 11 -6.13 -5.90 10.97
C ALA A 11 -4.94 -6.58 10.26
N HIS A 12 -3.71 -6.21 10.59
CA HIS A 12 -2.46 -6.76 10.04
C HIS A 12 -1.77 -7.78 10.99
N GLN A 13 -2.53 -8.39 11.91
CA GLN A 13 -2.10 -9.11 13.11
C GLN A 13 -1.22 -10.37 12.93
N GLU A 14 -0.60 -10.59 11.78
CA GLU A 14 0.45 -11.61 11.63
C GLU A 14 1.88 -11.04 11.67
N CYS A 15 2.06 -9.72 11.79
CA CYS A 15 3.40 -9.13 11.83
C CYS A 15 3.56 -8.15 12.99
N GLY A 16 3.99 -8.64 14.15
CA GLY A 16 4.49 -7.80 15.25
C GLY A 16 5.67 -6.88 14.87
N SER A 17 6.16 -6.97 13.63
CA SER A 17 7.10 -6.01 13.05
C SER A 17 6.44 -4.65 12.76
N LEU A 18 5.17 -4.61 12.32
CA LEU A 18 4.55 -3.39 11.80
C LEU A 18 4.32 -2.33 12.89
N ASP A 19 3.97 -2.76 14.12
CA ASP A 19 3.82 -1.86 15.29
C ASP A 19 5.09 -1.03 15.51
N LYS A 20 6.21 -1.75 15.53
CA LYS A 20 7.52 -1.16 15.75
C LYS A 20 7.92 -0.25 14.60
N ILE A 21 7.67 -0.67 13.36
CA ILE A 21 7.98 0.12 12.15
C ILE A 21 7.23 1.45 12.18
N ILE A 22 5.94 1.43 12.52
CA ILE A 22 5.15 2.66 12.60
C ILE A 22 5.63 3.54 13.75
N SER A 23 5.91 2.95 14.93
CA SER A 23 6.46 3.68 16.06
C SER A 23 7.81 4.33 15.71
N ASP A 24 8.72 3.59 15.10
CA ASP A 24 10.03 4.06 14.65
C ASP A 24 9.87 5.22 13.65
N PHE A 25 8.95 5.08 12.69
CA PHE A 25 8.64 6.12 11.70
C PHE A 25 8.16 7.42 12.36
N TYR A 26 7.20 7.35 13.29
CA TYR A 26 6.71 8.53 14.01
C TYR A 26 7.70 9.09 15.04
N GLN A 27 8.70 8.32 15.44
CA GLN A 27 9.86 8.79 16.23
C GLN A 27 10.93 9.46 15.35
N GLY A 28 10.69 9.61 14.05
CA GLY A 28 11.62 10.27 13.12
C GLY A 28 12.79 9.40 12.67
N ARG A 29 12.75 8.09 12.92
CA ARG A 29 13.75 7.17 12.38
C ARG A 29 13.54 7.02 10.88
N ASN A 30 14.63 6.94 10.13
CA ASN A 30 14.58 6.85 8.68
C ASN A 30 13.96 5.50 8.25
N PRO A 31 12.73 5.47 7.69
CA PRO A 31 12.08 4.22 7.31
C PRO A 31 12.76 3.56 6.11
N LEU A 32 13.61 4.28 5.36
CA LEU A 32 14.29 3.72 4.20
C LEU A 32 15.33 2.66 4.57
N SER A 33 15.69 2.45 5.85
CA SER A 33 16.64 1.40 6.23
C SER A 33 16.04 0.00 6.24
N TYR A 34 14.72 -0.14 6.10
CA TYR A 34 14.08 -1.45 6.13
C TYR A 34 14.20 -2.23 4.80
N ASP A 35 13.96 -3.54 4.86
CA ASP A 35 13.88 -4.41 3.69
C ASP A 35 12.67 -4.06 2.79
N ALA A 36 12.66 -4.60 1.58
CA ALA A 36 11.63 -4.28 0.58
C ALA A 36 10.21 -4.65 1.03
N GLY A 37 10.03 -5.76 1.75
CA GLY A 37 8.73 -6.19 2.25
C GLY A 37 8.21 -5.25 3.34
N THR A 38 9.08 -4.86 4.26
CA THR A 38 8.76 -3.88 5.29
C THR A 38 8.39 -2.52 4.70
N ASN A 39 9.21 -2.01 3.76
CA ASN A 39 8.93 -0.75 3.08
C ASN A 39 7.57 -0.78 2.36
N ASN A 40 7.26 -1.90 1.69
CA ASN A 40 5.97 -2.09 1.05
C ASN A 40 4.80 -2.04 2.05
N ASN A 41 4.92 -2.73 3.19
CA ASN A 41 3.83 -2.78 4.17
C ASN A 41 3.57 -1.39 4.78
N LEU A 42 4.64 -0.65 5.09
CA LEU A 42 4.51 0.74 5.56
C LEU A 42 3.94 1.64 4.45
N ALA A 43 4.37 1.48 3.20
CA ALA A 43 3.84 2.26 2.08
C ALA A 43 2.34 2.01 1.86
N TRP A 44 1.91 0.74 1.92
CA TRP A 44 0.50 0.37 1.79
C TRP A 44 -0.36 1.03 2.86
N LEU A 45 0.10 0.98 4.11
CA LEU A 45 -0.54 1.64 5.25
C LEU A 45 -0.68 3.15 5.01
N LEU A 46 0.42 3.82 4.67
CA LEU A 46 0.46 5.27 4.47
C LEU A 46 -0.37 5.72 3.26
N ALA A 47 -0.57 4.85 2.26
CA ALA A 47 -1.38 5.12 1.07
C ALA A 47 -2.88 4.87 1.30
N THR A 48 -3.23 3.78 1.98
CA THR A 48 -4.61 3.25 1.96
C THR A 48 -5.36 3.41 3.28
N ALA A 49 -4.69 3.84 4.36
CA ALA A 49 -5.31 3.95 5.67
C ALA A 49 -6.63 4.75 5.62
N PRO A 50 -7.71 4.28 6.24
CA PRO A 50 -8.99 4.98 6.24
C PRO A 50 -8.92 6.32 6.98
N SER A 51 -8.05 6.43 7.99
CA SER A 51 -7.85 7.66 8.75
C SER A 51 -6.85 8.61 8.08
N PRO A 52 -7.20 9.89 7.84
CA PRO A 52 -6.26 10.89 7.32
C PRO A 52 -5.02 11.07 8.18
N ASP A 53 -5.13 10.93 9.50
CA ASP A 53 -4.00 11.10 10.43
C ASP A 53 -2.85 10.13 10.20
N ILE A 54 -3.13 8.98 9.60
CA ILE A 54 -2.14 7.93 9.32
C ILE A 54 -1.56 8.11 7.92
N ARG A 55 -2.31 8.73 7.02
CA ARG A 55 -1.92 8.79 5.61
C ARG A 55 -0.79 9.76 5.40
N ASN A 56 0.13 9.34 4.55
CA ASN A 56 1.23 10.17 4.10
C ASN A 56 1.64 9.74 2.69
N GLY A 57 0.95 10.29 1.69
CA GLY A 57 1.15 9.92 0.28
C GLY A 57 2.60 10.08 -0.18
N SER A 58 3.27 11.15 0.23
CA SER A 58 4.67 11.41 -0.15
C SER A 58 5.62 10.32 0.34
N TRP A 59 5.49 9.92 1.62
CA TRP A 59 6.26 8.81 2.15
C TRP A 59 5.84 7.45 1.57
N ALA A 60 4.55 7.27 1.29
CA ALA A 60 4.05 6.06 0.66
C ALA A 60 4.68 5.84 -0.72
N VAL A 61 4.75 6.88 -1.56
CA VAL A 61 5.38 6.80 -2.89
C VAL A 61 6.85 6.41 -2.76
N LEU A 62 7.60 7.14 -1.93
CA LEU A 62 9.04 6.90 -1.75
C LEU A 62 9.35 5.46 -1.29
N LEU A 63 8.58 4.95 -0.34
CA LEU A 63 8.75 3.59 0.19
C LEU A 63 8.31 2.52 -0.83
N ALA A 64 7.21 2.76 -1.54
CA ALA A 64 6.70 1.85 -2.56
C ALA A 64 7.66 1.74 -3.76
N GLU A 65 8.18 2.86 -4.25
CA GLU A 65 9.17 2.88 -5.34
C GLU A 65 10.43 2.10 -4.95
N LYS A 66 10.91 2.31 -3.73
CA LYS A 66 12.06 1.57 -3.20
C LYS A 66 11.79 0.06 -3.12
N ALA A 67 10.61 -0.33 -2.63
CA ALA A 67 10.21 -1.73 -2.57
C ALA A 67 10.11 -2.36 -3.96
N CYS A 68 9.43 -1.70 -4.91
CA CYS A 68 9.32 -2.14 -6.29
C CYS A 68 10.68 -2.31 -6.95
N LYS A 69 11.57 -1.30 -6.83
CA LYS A 69 12.93 -1.35 -7.39
C LYS A 69 13.74 -2.52 -6.86
N ALA A 70 13.61 -2.86 -5.58
CA ALA A 70 14.30 -4.02 -4.99
C ALA A 70 13.82 -5.38 -5.53
N THR A 71 12.65 -5.41 -6.17
CA THR A 71 12.09 -6.60 -6.86
C THR A 71 12.12 -6.46 -8.38
N GLU A 72 12.81 -5.45 -8.92
CA GLU A 72 12.81 -5.13 -10.35
C GLU A 72 11.40 -5.01 -10.94
N TYR A 73 10.45 -4.50 -10.14
CA TYR A 73 9.04 -4.34 -10.52
C TYR A 73 8.31 -5.66 -10.85
N GLU A 74 8.79 -6.81 -10.36
CA GLU A 74 8.15 -8.11 -10.60
C GLU A 74 7.16 -8.54 -9.51
N ASN A 75 7.17 -7.91 -8.35
CA ASN A 75 6.28 -8.27 -7.27
C ASN A 75 4.91 -7.57 -7.40
N LEU A 76 3.87 -8.34 -7.76
CA LEU A 76 2.49 -7.85 -7.91
C LEU A 76 1.91 -7.16 -6.67
N ARG A 77 2.36 -7.53 -5.46
CA ARG A 77 1.93 -6.84 -4.23
C ARG A 77 2.54 -5.46 -4.14
N PHE A 78 3.79 -5.32 -4.57
CA PHE A 78 4.51 -4.04 -4.50
C PHE A 78 4.01 -3.08 -5.56
N LEU A 79 3.72 -3.58 -6.77
CA LEU A 79 3.09 -2.78 -7.82
C LEU A 79 1.72 -2.23 -7.39
N ASP A 80 0.90 -3.04 -6.73
CA ASP A 80 -0.40 -2.59 -6.21
C ASP A 80 -0.25 -1.46 -5.18
N THR A 81 0.71 -1.61 -4.26
CA THR A 81 1.05 -0.56 -3.29
C THR A 81 1.53 0.71 -3.95
N LEU A 82 2.38 0.60 -4.97
CA LEU A 82 2.88 1.75 -5.72
C LEU A 82 1.73 2.47 -6.44
N ALA A 83 0.81 1.72 -7.07
CA ALA A 83 -0.38 2.30 -7.68
C ALA A 83 -1.26 3.04 -6.65
N ALA A 84 -1.48 2.43 -5.48
CA ALA A 84 -2.22 3.06 -4.39
C ALA A 84 -1.55 4.34 -3.87
N ALA A 85 -0.22 4.34 -3.73
CA ALA A 85 0.55 5.50 -3.30
C ALA A 85 0.50 6.66 -4.32
N TYR A 86 0.60 6.36 -5.61
CA TYR A 86 0.40 7.35 -6.65
C TYR A 86 -1.01 7.94 -6.63
N ALA A 87 -2.03 7.10 -6.50
CA ALA A 87 -3.41 7.57 -6.39
C ALA A 87 -3.61 8.45 -5.16
N GLU A 88 -2.95 8.15 -4.04
CA GLU A 88 -3.05 8.98 -2.83
C GLU A 88 -2.47 10.38 -2.98
N THR A 89 -1.46 10.53 -3.83
CA THR A 89 -0.84 11.82 -4.13
C THR A 89 -1.50 12.54 -5.32
N GLY A 90 -2.61 12.00 -5.83
CA GLY A 90 -3.34 12.55 -6.99
C GLY A 90 -2.70 12.23 -8.34
N GLN A 91 -1.64 11.43 -8.38
CA GLN A 91 -0.95 10.99 -9.60
C GLN A 91 -1.72 9.82 -10.25
N PHE A 92 -2.99 10.05 -10.60
CA PHE A 92 -3.89 8.99 -11.07
C PHE A 92 -3.45 8.33 -12.38
N GLU A 93 -2.80 9.06 -13.29
CA GLU A 93 -2.29 8.48 -14.53
C GLU A 93 -1.17 7.45 -14.27
N GLU A 94 -0.24 7.75 -13.38
CA GLU A 94 0.79 6.79 -12.96
C GLU A 94 0.17 5.60 -12.19
N ALA A 95 -0.81 5.87 -11.33
CA ALA A 95 -1.54 4.81 -10.62
C ALA A 95 -2.21 3.83 -11.59
N ARG A 96 -2.87 4.33 -12.64
CA ARG A 96 -3.51 3.51 -13.68
C ARG A 96 -2.47 2.70 -14.46
N ARG A 97 -1.36 3.33 -14.87
CA ARG A 97 -0.27 2.68 -15.60
C ARG A 97 0.30 1.49 -14.81
N VAL A 98 0.65 1.72 -13.54
CA VAL A 98 1.22 0.68 -12.68
C VAL A 98 0.22 -0.43 -12.37
N ALA A 99 -1.05 -0.08 -12.10
CA ALA A 99 -2.10 -1.07 -11.86
C ALA A 99 -2.35 -1.96 -13.11
N GLN A 100 -2.33 -1.37 -14.31
CA GLN A 100 -2.49 -2.09 -15.57
C GLN A 100 -1.33 -3.07 -15.80
N GLU A 101 -0.08 -2.64 -15.57
CA GLU A 101 1.09 -3.50 -15.64
C GLU A 101 0.99 -4.69 -14.66
N ALA A 102 0.56 -4.43 -13.42
CA ALA A 102 0.35 -5.47 -12.42
C ALA A 102 -0.73 -6.48 -12.85
N ILE A 103 -1.82 -6.02 -13.48
CA ILE A 103 -2.89 -6.89 -13.99
C ILE A 103 -2.35 -7.78 -15.13
N GLU A 104 -1.59 -7.21 -16.06
CA GLU A 104 -0.99 -7.96 -17.16
C GLU A 104 -0.04 -9.06 -16.65
N LYS A 105 0.87 -8.71 -15.74
CA LYS A 105 1.77 -9.68 -15.09
C LYS A 105 0.99 -10.76 -14.32
N ALA A 106 -0.09 -10.39 -13.61
CA ALA A 106 -0.94 -11.34 -12.90
C ALA A 106 -1.66 -12.31 -13.85
N SER A 107 -2.16 -11.83 -14.98
CA SER A 107 -2.80 -12.65 -16.01
C SER A 107 -1.81 -13.60 -16.68
N ILE A 108 -0.61 -13.14 -17.04
CA ILE A 108 0.47 -14.00 -17.59
C ILE A 108 0.82 -15.11 -16.58
N GLY A 109 0.93 -14.77 -15.30
CA GLY A 109 1.19 -15.71 -14.22
C GLY A 109 0.00 -16.60 -13.83
N LYS A 110 -1.15 -16.52 -14.51
CA LYS A 110 -2.40 -17.24 -14.21
C LYS A 110 -2.89 -17.04 -12.76
N ARG A 111 -2.67 -15.85 -12.19
CA ARG A 111 -3.06 -15.48 -10.81
C ARG A 111 -4.41 -14.75 -10.79
N GLU A 112 -5.45 -15.43 -11.28
CA GLU A 112 -6.78 -14.83 -11.49
C GLU A 112 -7.37 -14.09 -10.26
N PRO A 113 -7.33 -14.64 -9.03
CA PRO A 113 -7.84 -13.92 -7.87
C PRO A 113 -7.14 -12.57 -7.65
N ARG A 114 -5.82 -12.54 -7.85
CA ARG A 114 -5.02 -11.32 -7.70
C ARG A 114 -5.29 -10.33 -8.83
N ALA A 115 -5.42 -10.81 -10.07
CA ALA A 115 -5.79 -9.96 -11.20
C ALA A 115 -7.16 -9.29 -11.01
N GLN A 116 -8.14 -10.01 -10.42
CA GLN A 116 -9.45 -9.45 -10.11
C GLN A 116 -9.40 -8.37 -9.04
N GLU A 117 -8.60 -8.56 -7.99
CA GLU A 117 -8.38 -7.56 -6.95
C GLU A 117 -7.75 -6.28 -7.52
N LEU A 118 -6.67 -6.41 -8.28
CA LEU A 118 -6.01 -5.28 -8.95
C LEU A 118 -6.96 -4.52 -9.88
N LYS A 119 -7.83 -5.24 -10.62
CA LYS A 119 -8.88 -4.62 -11.46
C LYS A 119 -9.89 -3.81 -10.64
N ARG A 120 -10.16 -4.18 -9.39
CA ARG A 120 -11.04 -3.39 -8.51
C ARG A 120 -10.36 -2.09 -8.07
N HIS A 121 -9.07 -2.14 -7.74
CA HIS A 121 -8.29 -0.94 -7.42
C HIS A 121 -8.17 -0.01 -8.63
N LEU A 122 -7.87 -0.56 -9.81
CA LEU A 122 -7.79 0.20 -11.07
C LEU A 122 -9.07 1.01 -11.34
N LYS A 123 -10.26 0.40 -11.15
CA LYS A 123 -11.54 1.11 -11.32
C LYS A 123 -11.68 2.34 -10.42
N MET A 124 -11.09 2.32 -9.22
CA MET A 124 -11.08 3.50 -8.34
C MET A 124 -10.19 4.59 -8.95
N TYR A 125 -9.01 4.22 -9.44
CA TYR A 125 -8.06 5.16 -10.04
C TYR A 125 -8.59 5.78 -11.33
N GLU A 126 -9.29 5.01 -12.17
CA GLU A 126 -10.00 5.52 -13.35
C GLU A 126 -11.07 6.56 -12.98
N ALA A 127 -11.74 6.36 -11.85
CA ALA A 127 -12.70 7.31 -11.29
C ALA A 127 -12.05 8.49 -10.52
N HIS A 128 -10.72 8.65 -10.60
CA HIS A 128 -9.94 9.65 -9.86
C HIS A 128 -10.17 9.58 -8.34
N ARG A 129 -10.29 8.35 -7.82
CA ARG A 129 -10.47 8.07 -6.39
C ARG A 129 -9.33 7.20 -5.89
N PRO A 130 -8.63 7.58 -4.80
CA PRO A 130 -7.65 6.70 -4.18
C PRO A 130 -8.35 5.49 -3.56
N TYR A 131 -7.66 4.36 -3.58
CA TYR A 131 -8.12 3.19 -2.84
C TYR A 131 -7.89 3.40 -1.34
N ARG A 132 -8.90 3.06 -0.55
CA ARG A 132 -8.87 3.09 0.91
C ARG A 132 -9.28 1.72 1.41
N GLU A 133 -8.52 1.17 2.35
CA GLU A 133 -8.98 -0.01 3.04
C GLU A 133 -10.24 0.32 3.85
N ALA A 134 -11.22 -0.58 3.81
CA ALA A 134 -12.38 -0.47 4.66
C ALA A 134 -11.94 -0.63 6.13
N VAL A 135 -12.41 0.25 7.02
CA VAL A 135 -12.25 0.05 8.46
C VAL A 135 -12.96 -1.26 8.79
N ARG A 136 -12.19 -2.32 9.05
CA ARG A 136 -12.75 -3.58 9.58
C ARG A 136 -13.01 -3.35 11.06
N ILE A 137 -14.09 -2.62 11.38
CA ILE A 137 -14.60 -2.56 12.75
C ILE A 137 -15.13 -3.97 13.03
N PHE A 138 -14.33 -4.80 13.69
CA PHE A 138 -14.83 -6.04 14.27
C PHE A 138 -15.74 -5.65 15.43
N LEU A 139 -17.03 -5.43 15.13
CA LEU A 139 -18.08 -5.61 16.11
C LEU A 139 -18.22 -7.12 16.34
N LYS A 140 -17.53 -7.66 17.34
CA LYS A 140 -17.95 -8.86 18.07
C LYS A 140 -17.59 -8.71 19.54
#